data_AF-A0A2V6SRX9-F1
#
_entry.id   AF-A0A2V6SRX9-F1
#
_cell.length_a   1.000
_cell.length_b   1.000
_cell.length_c   1.000
_cell.angle_alpha   90.00
_cell.angle_beta   90.00
_cell.angle_gamma   90.00
#
_symmetry.space_group_name_H-M   'P 1'
#
loop_
_entity.id
_entity.type
_entity.pdbx_description
1 polymer ?
#
loop_
_entity_poly.entity_id
_entity_poly.type
_entity_poly.pdbx_seq_one_letter_code
_entity_poly.pdbx_strand_id
1 'polypeptide(L)'
;MSRWTGTHGLGHTRLSTESRVDLSHSQPFWAHGTPDLAVVHNGHITNYHRLRRMYEQEGVRFYTENDSEIIGVYLARQLAGGRTLH
;
A
#
# COMPACT_ATOMS: atom_id res chain seq x y z
N MET A 1 -8.29 -26.80 -3.67
CA MET A 1 -8.61 -25.39 -3.98
C MET A 1 -9.23 -24.77 -2.74
N SER A 2 -8.53 -23.88 -2.04
CA SER A 2 -9.02 -23.25 -0.81
C SER A 2 -10.16 -22.28 -1.13
N ARG A 3 -11.29 -22.48 -0.44
CA ARG A 3 -12.51 -21.68 -0.59
C ARG A 3 -12.35 -20.41 0.24
N TRP A 4 -12.02 -19.30 -0.42
CA TRP A 4 -11.99 -17.99 0.23
C TRP A 4 -13.42 -17.56 0.55
N THR A 5 -13.75 -17.43 1.84
CA THR A 5 -15.04 -16.91 2.32
C THR A 5 -14.86 -15.50 2.84
N GLY A 6 -15.48 -14.53 2.16
CA GLY A 6 -15.49 -13.12 2.56
C GLY A 6 -16.69 -12.40 1.91
N THR A 7 -17.13 -11.28 2.50
CA THR A 7 -18.24 -10.46 1.96
C THR A 7 -17.78 -9.44 0.91
N HIS A 8 -16.48 -9.14 0.88
CA HIS A 8 -15.86 -8.19 -0.03
C HIS A 8 -14.54 -8.78 -0.54
N GLY A 9 -14.24 -8.59 -1.82
CA GLY A 9 -12.99 -9.00 -2.45
C GLY A 9 -12.41 -7.86 -3.26
N LEU A 10 -11.09 -7.69 -3.20
CA LEU A 10 -10.36 -6.72 -4.01
C LEU A 10 -9.52 -7.47 -5.04
N GLY A 11 -9.70 -7.11 -6.31
CA GLY A 11 -8.87 -7.58 -7.42
C GLY A 11 -8.29 -6.37 -8.15
N HIS A 12 -7.02 -6.44 -8.53
CA HIS A 12 -6.35 -5.39 -9.29
C HIS A 12 -5.72 -5.99 -10.54
N THR A 13 -5.97 -5.35 -11.69
CA THR A 13 -5.36 -5.69 -12.96
C THR A 13 -4.62 -4.45 -13.46
N ARG A 14 -3.29 -4.55 -13.63
CA ARG A 14 -2.47 -3.42 -14.10
C ARG A 14 -2.06 -3.65 -15.56
N LEU A 15 -2.21 -2.62 -16.40
CA LEU A 15 -1.61 -2.58 -17.73
C LEU A 15 -0.26 -1.86 -17.63
N SER A 16 0.84 -2.59 -17.86
CA SER A 16 2.20 -2.03 -17.84
C SER A 16 2.49 -1.28 -19.14
N THR A 17 2.71 0.04 -19.06
CA THR A 17 3.15 0.84 -20.22
C THR A 17 4.64 1.19 -20.21
N GLU A 18 5.46 0.57 -19.37
CA GLU A 18 6.92 0.73 -19.49
C GLU A 18 7.71 -0.43 -18.88
N SER A 19 8.84 -0.71 -19.50
CA SER A 19 9.62 -1.93 -19.44
C SER A 19 10.25 -2.24 -18.08
N ARG A 20 9.49 -2.88 -17.18
CA ARG A 20 9.99 -3.88 -16.21
C ARG A 20 8.81 -4.47 -15.44
N VAL A 21 8.52 -5.74 -15.69
CA VAL A 21 7.54 -6.51 -14.90
C VAL A 21 8.22 -6.91 -13.60
N ASP A 22 8.12 -6.06 -12.57
CA ASP A 22 8.51 -6.41 -11.22
C ASP A 22 7.24 -6.75 -10.42
N LEU A 23 7.14 -8.00 -9.96
CA LEU A 23 6.04 -8.50 -9.14
C LEU A 23 5.95 -7.75 -7.80
N SER A 24 7.03 -7.11 -7.34
CA SER A 24 7.04 -6.25 -6.14
C SER A 24 6.18 -5.00 -6.30
N HIS A 25 5.79 -4.65 -7.54
CA HIS A 25 4.92 -3.53 -7.85
C HIS A 25 3.45 -3.92 -8.07
N SER A 26 3.10 -5.19 -7.90
CA SER A 26 1.73 -5.67 -8.03
C SER A 26 0.88 -5.24 -6.83
N GLN A 27 -0.13 -4.41 -7.10
CA GLN A 27 -1.19 -4.06 -6.16
C GLN A 27 -2.24 -5.17 -6.08
N PRO A 28 -3.05 -5.26 -5.01
CA PRO A 28 -3.12 -4.35 -3.86
C PRO A 28 -1.94 -4.47 -2.89
N PHE A 29 -1.46 -3.31 -2.40
CA PHE A 29 -0.51 -3.28 -1.30
C PHE A 29 -1.23 -3.42 0.03
N TRP A 30 -0.77 -4.37 0.84
CA TRP A 30 -1.20 -4.50 2.22
C TRP A 30 -0.31 -3.62 3.09
N ALA A 31 -0.92 -2.74 3.90
CA ALA A 31 -0.16 -2.01 4.90
C ALA A 31 0.34 -3.02 5.95
N HIS A 32 1.63 -3.32 5.95
CA HIS A 32 2.20 -4.29 6.87
C HIS A 32 1.96 -3.84 8.32
N GLY A 33 1.28 -4.67 9.12
CA GLY A 33 0.87 -4.33 10.48
C GLY A 33 -0.54 -3.75 10.62
N THR A 34 -1.30 -3.62 9.53
CA THR A 34 -2.74 -3.27 9.57
C THR A 34 -3.52 -4.29 8.74
N PRO A 35 -3.98 -5.39 9.36
CA PRO A 35 -4.56 -6.54 8.65
C PRO A 35 -5.83 -6.21 7.83
N ASP A 36 -6.45 -5.05 8.04
CA ASP A 36 -7.68 -4.64 7.35
C ASP A 36 -7.49 -3.50 6.35
N LEU A 37 -6.25 -3.16 5.97
CA LEU A 37 -5.96 -2.07 5.03
C LEU A 37 -5.22 -2.57 3.78
N ALA A 38 -5.93 -2.51 2.65
CA ALA A 38 -5.40 -2.76 1.31
C ALA A 38 -5.51 -1.49 0.46
N VAL A 39 -4.46 -1.14 -0.28
CA VAL A 39 -4.38 0.07 -1.09
C VAL A 39 -4.12 -0.27 -2.55
N VAL A 40 -4.91 0.37 -3.42
CA VAL A 40 -4.71 0.44 -4.86
C VAL A 40 -4.51 1.91 -5.24
N HIS A 41 -3.47 2.20 -6.00
CA HIS A 41 -3.10 3.55 -6.43
C HIS A 41 -2.66 3.54 -7.89
N ASN A 42 -3.37 4.30 -8.72
CA ASN A 42 -3.01 4.54 -10.11
C ASN A 42 -2.42 5.95 -10.24
N GLY A 43 -1.10 6.05 -10.24
CA GLY A 43 -0.39 7.32 -10.29
C GLY A 43 1.06 7.19 -9.85
N HIS A 44 1.71 8.34 -9.67
CA HIS A 44 3.04 8.41 -9.07
C HIS A 44 3.07 9.49 -7.98
N ILE A 45 3.54 9.12 -6.79
CA ILE A 45 3.71 10.05 -5.67
C ILE A 45 5.11 10.65 -5.75
N THR A 46 5.22 11.84 -6.31
CA THR A 46 6.50 12.50 -6.61
C THR A 46 7.38 12.77 -5.39
N ASN A 47 6.80 12.86 -4.20
CA ASN A 47 7.53 13.13 -2.95
C ASN A 47 7.68 11.89 -2.04
N TYR A 48 7.44 10.67 -2.54
CA TYR A 48 7.42 9.46 -1.72
C TYR A 48 8.74 9.21 -0.98
N HIS A 49 9.90 9.49 -1.59
CA HIS A 49 11.21 9.34 -0.94
C HIS A 49 11.38 10.19 0.33
N ARG A 50 10.75 11.37 0.38
CA ARG A 50 10.80 12.23 1.57
C ARG A 50 9.95 11.63 2.69
N LEU A 51 8.74 11.19 2.35
CA LEU A 51 7.82 10.57 3.29
C LEU A 51 8.37 9.23 3.81
N ARG A 52 8.99 8.44 2.94
CA ARG A 52 9.62 7.17 3.31
C ARG A 52 10.68 7.36 4.37
N ARG A 53 11.64 8.27 4.12
CA ARG A 53 12.72 8.56 5.09
C ARG A 53 12.19 9.04 6.43
N MET A 54 11.17 9.89 6.43
CA MET A 54 10.51 10.35 7.65
C MET A 54 9.91 9.17 8.42
N TYR A 55 9.16 8.29 7.76
CA TYR A 55 8.55 7.13 8.41
C TYR A 55 9.58 6.06 8.84
N GLU A 56 10.66 5.86 8.08
CA GLU A 56 11.78 4.99 8.47
C GLU A 56 12.47 5.50 9.74
N GLN A 57 12.64 6.82 9.90
CA GLN A 57 13.15 7.43 11.13
C GLN A 57 12.21 7.23 12.32
N GLU A 58 10.91 7.11 12.07
CA GLU A 58 9.88 6.79 13.07
C GLU A 58 9.74 5.28 13.33
N GLY A 59 10.60 4.44 12.74
CA GLY A 59 10.63 2.99 12.96
C GLY A 59 9.72 2.18 12.04
N VAL A 60 9.11 2.80 11.01
CA VAL A 60 8.31 2.09 10.01
C VAL A 60 9.24 1.36 9.04
N ARG A 61 8.97 0.06 8.84
CA ARG A 61 9.67 -0.76 7.86
C ARG A 61 8.87 -0.83 6.57
N PHE A 62 9.50 -0.46 5.46
CA PHE A 62 8.98 -0.65 4.12
C PHE A 62 9.56 -1.93 3.51
N TYR A 63 8.74 -2.64 2.73
CA TYR A 63 9.08 -3.93 2.13
C TYR A 63 9.24 -3.87 0.61
N THR A 64 8.76 -2.79 -0.01
CA THR A 64 8.87 -2.55 -1.46
C THR A 64 9.48 -1.18 -1.71
N GLU A 65 9.87 -0.90 -2.96
CA GLU A 65 10.20 0.46 -3.40
C GLU A 65 8.98 1.17 -4.01
N ASN A 66 7.79 0.55 -3.93
CA ASN A 66 6.58 1.13 -4.48
C ASN A 66 6.13 2.33 -3.66
N ASP A 67 5.88 3.45 -4.34
CA ASP A 67 5.37 4.68 -3.73
C ASP A 67 4.01 4.49 -3.05
N SER A 68 3.22 3.53 -3.51
CA SER A 68 1.90 3.18 -2.96
C SER A 68 1.97 2.64 -1.53
N GLU A 69 3.11 2.09 -1.10
CA GLU A 69 3.29 1.63 0.29
C GLU A 69 3.19 2.79 1.29
N ILE A 70 3.58 4.01 0.87
CA ILE A 70 3.44 5.23 1.67
C ILE A 70 1.99 5.54 1.98
N ILE A 71 1.08 5.29 1.04
CA ILE A 71 -0.36 5.51 1.25
C ILE A 71 -0.87 4.55 2.33
N GLY A 72 -0.45 3.28 2.28
CA GLY A 72 -0.80 2.29 3.29
C GLY A 72 -0.33 2.70 4.68
N VAL A 73 0.94 3.11 4.82
CA VAL A 73 1.50 3.58 6.09
C VAL A 73 0.77 4.83 6.60
N TYR A 74 0.53 5.82 5.73
CA TYR A 74 -0.16 7.05 6.12
C TYR A 74 -1.57 6.76 6.65
N LEU A 75 -2.37 5.98 5.91
CA LEU A 75 -3.74 5.65 6.28
C LEU A 75 -3.78 4.84 7.58
N ALA A 76 -2.90 3.84 7.74
CA ALA A 76 -2.78 3.06 8.97
C ALA A 76 -2.56 3.97 10.19
N ARG A 77 -1.67 4.96 10.07
CA ARG A 77 -1.41 5.93 11.15
C ARG A 77 -2.59 6.84 11.45
N GLN A 78 -3.30 7.32 10.42
CA GLN A 78 -4.48 8.15 10.62
C GLN A 78 -5.60 7.37 11.34
N LEU A 79 -5.82 6.12 10.96
CA LEU A 79 -6.79 5.22 11.60
C LEU A 79 -6.39 4.93 13.06
N ALA A 80 -5.11 4.64 13.32
CA ALA A 80 -4.60 4.46 14.68
C ALA A 80 -4.73 5.74 15.54
N GLY A 81 -4.66 6.92 14.92
CA GLY A 81 -4.91 8.22 15.54
C GLY A 81 -6.40 8.55 15.76
N GLY A 82 -7.32 7.62 15.49
CA GLY A 82 -8.75 7.79 15.72
C GLY A 82 -9.50 8.47 14.58
N ARG A 83 -8.86 8.71 13.42
CA ARG A 83 -9.61 9.14 12.23
C ARG A 83 -10.41 7.98 11.67
N THR A 84 -11.52 8.31 11.03
CA THR A 84 -12.37 7.33 10.33
C THR A 84 -12.42 7.65 8.84
N LEU A 85 -12.69 6.63 8.03
CA LEU A 85 -12.99 6.79 6.61
C LEU A 85 -14.48 7.15 6.53
N HIS A 86 -14.79 8.41 6.20
CA HIS A 86 -16.15 8.90 5.98
C HIS A 86 -16.55 8.76 4.51
#